data_AF-A0A8J8JCI4-F1
#
_entry.id   AF-A0A8J8JCI4-F1
#
_cell.length_a   1.000
_cell.length_b   1.000
_cell.length_c   1.000
_cell.angle_alpha   90.00
_cell.angle_beta   90.00
_cell.angle_gamma   90.00
#
_symmetry.space_group_name_H-M   'P 1'
#
loop_
_entity.id
_entity.type
_entity.pdbx_description
1 polymer ?
#
loop_
_entity_poly.entity_id
_entity_poly.type
_entity_poly.pdbx_seq_one_letter_code
_entity_poly.pdbx_strand_id
1 'polypeptide(L)'
;MGSKLHEIGRFINADSLIRYIEERRHGDGGYCFVSVLDDTNVNDTYYAVKIYDLLGLEFPEPEKTIEFLANAIQPQTAVVAIAMAFEGLAMLGAEDVAMEHIDIVFTKYNPLEGEFAVGLGGSEEFGTATPLEATYWVVKAFKAIGYGFSADERGAIRTFVMRFRNGNGYGVKGPTTTMTYQAIYTLRALGYRPPKSPHFRNCELCGDWGGFTEVPYSLPPYLEPTFYAARGLELQGETPVCPRRHIWFIRQLQNPNGGFRRSLELGISNFQNTYRALAVLDFMKRYL
;
A
#
# COMPACT_ATOMS: atom_id res chain seq x y z
N MET A 1 -3.06 -23.89 -16.09
CA MET A 1 -3.29 -22.90 -15.00
C MET A 1 -3.67 -21.60 -15.67
N GLY A 2 -4.86 -21.05 -15.39
CA GLY A 2 -5.21 -19.72 -15.89
C GLY A 2 -4.34 -18.70 -15.19
N SER A 3 -3.87 -17.67 -15.90
CA SER A 3 -3.09 -16.58 -15.30
C SER A 3 -3.87 -15.94 -14.14
N LYS A 4 -3.19 -15.34 -13.17
CA LYS A 4 -3.83 -14.66 -12.03
C LYS A 4 -4.76 -13.53 -12.49
N LEU A 5 -4.44 -12.92 -13.63
CA LEU A 5 -5.32 -12.03 -14.40
C LEU A 5 -6.66 -12.67 -14.77
N HIS A 6 -6.69 -13.92 -15.27
CA HIS A 6 -7.93 -14.62 -15.61
C HIS A 6 -8.81 -14.84 -14.37
N GLU A 7 -8.22 -15.19 -13.22
CA GLU A 7 -8.98 -15.36 -11.98
C GLU A 7 -9.63 -14.06 -11.49
N ILE A 8 -8.88 -12.95 -11.54
CA ILE A 8 -9.38 -11.63 -11.14
C ILE A 8 -10.39 -11.08 -12.19
N GLY A 9 -10.16 -11.35 -13.47
CA GLY A 9 -11.03 -10.94 -14.58
C GLY A 9 -12.44 -11.53 -14.54
N ARG A 10 -12.70 -12.53 -13.69
CA ARG A 10 -14.08 -13.00 -13.39
C ARG A 10 -14.94 -11.96 -12.68
N PHE A 11 -14.30 -10.98 -12.03
CA PHE A 11 -14.99 -9.98 -11.23
C PHE A 11 -15.03 -8.62 -11.93
N ILE A 12 -14.02 -8.30 -12.73
CA ILE A 12 -13.79 -6.96 -13.29
C ILE A 12 -13.57 -7.03 -14.80
N ASN A 13 -13.61 -5.89 -15.48
CA ASN A 13 -13.18 -5.80 -16.88
C ASN A 13 -11.65 -5.81 -16.93
N ALA A 14 -11.07 -6.98 -17.22
CA ALA A 14 -9.62 -7.16 -17.28
C ALA A 14 -8.99 -6.44 -18.50
N ASP A 15 -9.67 -6.43 -19.65
CA ASP A 15 -9.14 -5.82 -20.87
C ASP A 15 -9.00 -4.30 -20.71
N SER A 16 -9.99 -3.64 -20.09
CA SER A 16 -9.90 -2.21 -19.81
C SER A 16 -8.83 -1.91 -18.76
N LEU A 17 -8.62 -2.80 -17.78
CA LEU A 17 -7.55 -2.66 -16.78
C LEU A 17 -6.16 -2.72 -17.45
N ILE A 18 -5.91 -3.68 -18.33
CA ILE A 18 -4.61 -3.78 -19.03
C ILE A 18 -4.38 -2.54 -19.87
N ARG A 19 -5.37 -2.12 -20.67
CA ARG A 19 -5.29 -0.89 -21.44
C ARG A 19 -5.03 0.34 -20.57
N TYR A 20 -5.69 0.44 -19.41
CA TYR A 20 -5.49 1.54 -18.45
C TYR A 20 -4.02 1.69 -18.05
N ILE A 21 -3.36 0.56 -17.74
CA ILE A 21 -1.97 0.51 -17.30
C ILE A 21 -1.03 0.84 -18.46
N GLU A 22 -1.23 0.22 -19.62
CA GLU A 22 -0.35 0.38 -20.80
C GLU A 22 -0.34 1.81 -21.33
N GLU A 23 -1.50 2.46 -21.44
CA GLU A 23 -1.63 3.84 -21.94
C GLU A 23 -1.01 4.92 -21.04
N ARG A 24 -0.58 4.56 -19.82
CA ARG A 24 -0.07 5.47 -18.78
C ARG A 24 1.41 5.32 -18.49
N ARG A 25 2.08 4.46 -19.24
CA ARG A 25 3.52 4.28 -19.19
C ARG A 25 4.19 5.29 -20.13
N HIS A 26 5.23 5.95 -19.64
CA HIS A 26 5.98 6.94 -20.41
C HIS A 26 7.35 6.39 -20.83
N GLY A 27 8.01 7.10 -21.75
CA GLY A 27 9.28 6.66 -22.35
C GLY A 27 10.47 6.63 -21.38
N ASP A 28 10.37 7.35 -20.26
CA ASP A 28 11.34 7.40 -19.16
C ASP A 28 11.26 6.20 -18.21
N GLY A 29 10.30 5.28 -18.41
CA GLY A 29 10.06 4.14 -17.53
C GLY A 29 9.13 4.44 -16.35
N GLY A 30 8.67 5.68 -16.21
CA GLY A 30 7.71 6.08 -15.20
C GLY A 30 6.25 5.90 -15.65
N TYR A 31 5.34 6.06 -14.69
CA TYR A 31 3.90 6.07 -14.91
C TYR A 31 3.26 7.36 -14.40
N CYS A 32 2.19 7.77 -15.07
CA CYS A 32 1.33 8.87 -14.65
C CYS A 32 -0.15 8.49 -14.80
N PHE A 33 -0.96 8.65 -13.74
CA PHE A 33 -2.39 8.33 -13.85
C PHE A 33 -3.15 9.22 -14.85
N VAL A 34 -2.61 10.41 -15.16
CA VAL A 34 -3.10 11.31 -16.20
C VAL A 34 -2.25 11.11 -17.47
N SER A 35 -2.71 10.28 -18.39
CA SER A 35 -1.95 9.86 -19.58
C SER A 35 -1.53 10.99 -20.54
N VAL A 36 -2.09 12.20 -20.40
CA VAL A 36 -1.74 13.37 -21.24
C VAL A 36 -0.71 14.30 -20.60
N LEU A 37 -0.33 14.04 -19.34
CA LEU A 37 0.69 14.81 -18.64
C LEU A 37 2.00 14.03 -18.63
N ASP A 38 3.08 14.67 -19.07
CA ASP A 38 4.43 14.11 -19.01
C ASP A 38 5.06 14.35 -17.62
N ASP A 39 4.32 13.99 -16.57
CA ASP A 39 4.68 14.21 -15.17
C ASP A 39 4.58 12.87 -14.42
N THR A 40 5.48 11.96 -14.77
CA THR A 40 5.62 10.65 -14.13
C THR A 40 6.06 10.82 -12.68
N ASN A 41 5.62 9.93 -11.80
CA ASN A 41 5.93 10.03 -10.38
C ASN A 41 6.18 8.65 -9.76
N VAL A 42 6.88 8.65 -8.62
CA VAL A 42 7.26 7.44 -7.90
C VAL A 42 6.05 6.65 -7.42
N ASN A 43 4.97 7.32 -7.00
CA ASN A 43 3.78 6.66 -6.45
C ASN A 43 3.07 5.83 -7.52
N ASP A 44 2.74 6.44 -8.67
CA ASP A 44 2.09 5.74 -9.77
C ASP A 44 2.99 4.63 -10.33
N THR A 45 4.29 4.90 -10.48
CA THR A 45 5.27 3.93 -11.00
C THR A 45 5.41 2.72 -10.07
N TYR A 46 5.55 2.96 -8.77
CA TYR A 46 5.58 1.90 -7.77
C TYR A 46 4.33 1.04 -7.83
N TYR A 47 3.14 1.67 -7.87
CA TYR A 47 1.89 0.92 -7.93
C TYR A 47 1.69 0.19 -9.26
N ALA A 48 2.23 0.70 -10.37
CA ALA A 48 2.28 -0.06 -11.62
C ALA A 48 3.10 -1.35 -11.44
N VAL A 49 4.31 -1.27 -10.89
CA VAL A 49 5.16 -2.46 -10.57
C VAL A 49 4.37 -3.47 -9.73
N LYS A 50 3.68 -3.00 -8.69
CA LYS A 50 2.86 -3.90 -7.87
C LYS A 50 1.71 -4.56 -8.60
N ILE A 51 1.09 -3.87 -9.57
CA ILE A 51 -0.02 -4.43 -10.34
C ILE A 51 0.49 -5.54 -11.25
N TYR A 52 1.61 -5.33 -11.95
CA TYR A 52 2.22 -6.37 -12.79
C TYR A 52 2.59 -7.61 -11.96
N ASP A 53 3.28 -7.43 -10.83
CA ASP A 53 3.61 -8.52 -9.90
C ASP A 53 2.35 -9.23 -9.39
N LEU A 54 1.35 -8.47 -8.93
CA LEU A 54 0.12 -9.04 -8.42
C LEU A 54 -0.62 -9.87 -9.48
N LEU A 55 -0.60 -9.44 -10.75
CA LEU A 55 -1.25 -10.14 -11.86
C LEU A 55 -0.40 -11.29 -12.43
N GLY A 56 0.85 -11.43 -11.98
CA GLY A 56 1.80 -12.40 -12.51
C GLY A 56 2.15 -12.13 -13.98
N LEU A 57 2.25 -10.85 -14.34
CA LEU A 57 2.62 -10.39 -15.68
C LEU A 57 4.09 -9.99 -15.70
N GLU A 58 4.72 -10.17 -16.86
CA GLU A 58 6.07 -9.64 -17.10
C GLU A 58 6.04 -8.11 -17.10
N PHE A 59 7.00 -7.50 -16.42
CA PHE A 59 7.09 -6.05 -16.34
C PHE A 59 7.81 -5.48 -17.57
N PRO A 60 7.27 -4.46 -18.26
CA PRO A 60 7.85 -3.95 -19.51
C PRO A 60 9.08 -3.06 -19.29
N GLU A 61 10.18 -3.36 -20.01
CA GLU A 61 11.50 -2.71 -19.95
C GLU A 61 11.90 -2.33 -18.51
N PRO A 62 12.09 -3.33 -17.62
CA PRO A 62 12.32 -3.09 -16.19
C PRO A 62 13.54 -2.21 -15.92
N GLU A 63 14.55 -2.22 -16.79
CA GLU A 63 15.77 -1.43 -16.67
C GLU A 63 15.49 0.08 -16.65
N LYS A 64 14.55 0.56 -17.47
CA LYS A 64 14.16 1.99 -17.49
C LYS A 64 13.46 2.39 -16.20
N THR A 65 12.59 1.53 -15.69
CA THR A 65 11.89 1.79 -14.43
C THR A 65 12.84 1.72 -13.23
N ILE A 66 13.83 0.81 -13.26
CA ILE A 66 14.91 0.78 -12.27
C ILE A 66 15.67 2.11 -12.26
N GLU A 67 16.10 2.60 -13.42
CA GLU A 67 16.77 3.90 -13.55
C GLU A 67 15.90 5.05 -13.04
N PHE A 68 14.61 5.08 -13.42
CA PHE A 68 13.65 6.08 -12.95
C PHE A 68 13.54 6.09 -11.42
N LEU A 69 13.34 4.93 -10.79
CA LEU A 69 13.19 4.81 -9.34
C LEU A 69 14.49 5.16 -8.61
N ALA A 70 15.64 4.73 -9.13
CA ALA A 70 16.95 5.07 -8.57
C ALA A 70 17.18 6.59 -8.56
N ASN A 71 16.92 7.26 -9.69
CA ASN A 71 17.09 8.70 -9.81
C ASN A 71 16.17 9.50 -8.88
N ALA A 72 15.01 8.96 -8.52
CA ALA A 72 14.07 9.61 -7.60
C ALA A 72 14.52 9.57 -6.13
N ILE A 73 15.49 8.72 -5.78
CA ILE A 73 16.04 8.62 -4.42
C ILE A 73 17.01 9.79 -4.19
N GLN A 74 16.49 10.87 -3.64
CA GLN A 74 17.25 12.09 -3.36
C GLN A 74 17.00 12.58 -1.93
N PRO A 75 17.95 13.32 -1.32
CA PRO A 75 17.79 13.84 0.05
C PRO A 75 16.54 14.71 0.26
N GLN A 76 16.07 15.43 -0.76
CA GLN A 76 14.87 16.25 -0.71
C GLN A 76 13.57 15.44 -0.87
N THR A 77 13.65 14.22 -1.40
CA THR A 77 12.48 13.36 -1.61
C THR A 77 11.88 12.94 -0.26
N ALA A 78 10.56 12.91 -0.18
CA ALA A 78 9.87 12.44 1.03
C ALA A 78 10.20 10.97 1.30
N VAL A 79 10.37 10.62 2.58
CA VAL A 79 10.81 9.27 2.98
C VAL A 79 9.85 8.16 2.52
N VAL A 80 8.55 8.45 2.43
CA VAL A 80 7.55 7.50 1.91
C VAL A 80 7.79 7.20 0.42
N ALA A 81 8.09 8.22 -0.39
CA ALA A 81 8.43 8.03 -1.80
C ALA A 81 9.76 7.29 -1.97
N ILE A 82 10.77 7.59 -1.15
CA ILE A 82 12.03 6.83 -1.13
C ILE A 82 11.77 5.36 -0.79
N ALA A 83 10.95 5.08 0.22
CA ALA A 83 10.58 3.73 0.62
C ALA A 83 9.81 2.97 -0.49
N MET A 84 8.92 3.65 -1.21
CA MET A 84 8.27 3.09 -2.40
C MET A 84 9.28 2.76 -3.50
N ALA A 85 10.24 3.65 -3.77
CA ALA A 85 11.31 3.39 -4.73
C ALA A 85 12.14 2.16 -4.32
N PHE A 86 12.51 2.05 -3.05
CA PHE A 86 13.25 0.90 -2.52
C PHE A 86 12.48 -0.42 -2.68
N GLU A 87 11.21 -0.46 -2.30
CA GLU A 87 10.40 -1.67 -2.47
C GLU A 87 10.15 -1.97 -3.96
N GLY A 88 9.96 -0.94 -4.79
CA GLY A 88 9.83 -1.10 -6.25
C GLY A 88 11.09 -1.69 -6.89
N LEU A 89 12.26 -1.19 -6.52
CA LEU A 89 13.56 -1.73 -6.94
C LEU A 89 13.73 -3.19 -6.52
N ALA A 90 13.39 -3.53 -5.27
CA ALA A 90 13.41 -4.91 -4.80
C ALA A 90 12.47 -5.83 -5.60
N MET A 91 11.26 -5.35 -5.92
CA MET A 91 10.30 -6.11 -6.75
C MET A 91 10.78 -6.33 -8.19
N LEU A 92 11.68 -5.47 -8.68
CA LEU A 92 12.33 -5.57 -9.98
C LEU A 92 13.68 -6.32 -9.93
N GLY A 93 14.09 -6.82 -8.76
CA GLY A 93 15.35 -7.55 -8.57
C GLY A 93 16.60 -6.67 -8.54
N ALA A 94 16.45 -5.40 -8.18
CA ALA A 94 17.52 -4.40 -8.07
C ALA A 94 17.73 -3.95 -6.61
N GLU A 95 17.75 -4.91 -5.67
CA GLU A 95 17.97 -4.64 -4.25
C GLU A 95 19.34 -3.99 -3.98
N ASP A 96 20.36 -4.33 -4.78
CA ASP A 96 21.69 -3.77 -4.74
C ASP A 96 21.68 -2.25 -5.01
N VAL A 97 20.95 -1.82 -6.04
CA VAL A 97 20.76 -0.39 -6.36
C VAL A 97 20.08 0.35 -5.21
N ALA A 98 19.07 -0.25 -4.58
CA ALA A 98 18.44 0.35 -3.40
C ALA A 98 19.41 0.47 -2.21
N MET A 99 20.26 -0.55 -2.00
CA MET A 99 21.25 -0.58 -0.93
C MET A 99 22.36 0.47 -1.08
N GLU A 100 22.70 0.89 -2.30
CA GLU A 100 23.65 1.97 -2.56
C GLU A 100 23.19 3.33 -1.99
N HIS A 101 21.87 3.51 -1.86
CA HIS A 101 21.26 4.77 -1.40
C HIS A 101 20.73 4.71 0.03
N ILE A 102 21.08 3.68 0.80
CA ILE A 102 20.49 3.43 2.12
C ILE A 102 20.73 4.57 3.12
N ASP A 103 21.86 5.27 3.00
CA ASP A 103 22.25 6.40 3.82
C ASP A 103 21.25 7.56 3.74
N ILE A 104 20.65 7.78 2.57
CA ILE A 104 19.63 8.82 2.36
C ILE A 104 18.42 8.60 3.27
N VAL A 105 17.99 7.34 3.48
CA VAL A 105 16.86 7.04 4.38
C VAL A 105 17.20 7.38 5.83
N PHE A 106 18.44 7.14 6.26
CA PHE A 106 18.90 7.45 7.61
C PHE A 106 19.02 8.95 7.88
N THR A 107 19.16 9.79 6.85
CA THR A 107 19.03 11.26 7.02
C THR A 107 17.64 11.70 7.50
N LYS A 108 16.64 10.81 7.36
CA LYS A 108 15.25 11.04 7.79
C LYS A 108 14.91 10.35 9.11
N TYR A 109 15.84 9.61 9.71
CA TYR A 109 15.61 8.90 10.96
C TYR A 109 15.93 9.79 12.17
N ASN A 110 15.00 9.85 13.12
CA ASN A 110 15.23 10.47 14.41
C ASN A 110 15.50 9.38 15.48
N PRO A 111 16.77 9.14 15.85
CA PRO A 111 17.10 8.08 16.80
C PRO A 111 16.61 8.36 18.23
N LEU A 112 16.36 9.62 18.60
CA LEU A 112 15.84 9.97 19.94
C LEU A 112 14.36 9.61 20.07
N GLU A 113 13.60 9.77 19.00
CA GLU A 113 12.17 9.46 18.98
C GLU A 113 11.85 8.07 18.43
N GLY A 114 12.79 7.44 17.72
CA GLY A 114 12.59 6.13 17.09
C GLY A 114 11.63 6.17 15.90
N GLU A 115 11.54 7.31 15.22
CA GLU A 115 10.60 7.55 14.12
C GLU A 115 11.31 8.08 12.88
N PHE A 116 10.66 7.94 11.72
CA PHE A 116 11.08 8.57 10.48
C PHE A 116 10.28 9.84 10.21
N ALA A 117 10.98 10.89 9.77
CA ALA A 117 10.41 12.20 9.52
C ALA A 117 9.45 12.20 8.32
N VAL A 118 8.37 12.95 8.46
CA VAL A 118 7.45 13.24 7.37
C VAL A 118 8.07 14.31 6.45
N GLY A 119 8.19 14.01 5.15
CA GLY A 119 8.62 14.99 4.15
C GLY A 119 7.48 15.91 3.69
N LEU A 120 7.82 17.04 3.07
CA LEU A 120 6.86 17.86 2.32
C LEU A 120 6.23 17.01 1.21
N GLY A 121 4.89 16.90 1.17
CA GLY A 121 4.18 16.03 0.23
C GLY A 121 4.29 14.52 0.53
N GLY A 122 4.78 14.14 1.72
CA GLY A 122 5.18 12.77 2.04
C GLY A 122 4.10 11.82 2.56
N SER A 123 2.84 12.00 2.17
CA SER A 123 1.74 11.10 2.56
C SER A 123 1.44 10.13 1.43
N GLU A 124 1.18 8.88 1.77
CA GLU A 124 0.54 7.94 0.85
C GLU A 124 -0.97 8.16 0.81
N GLU A 125 -1.58 8.50 1.95
CA GLU A 125 -3.02 8.76 2.06
C GLU A 125 -3.37 10.22 1.78
N PHE A 126 -4.59 10.44 1.28
CA PHE A 126 -5.21 11.77 1.29
C PHE A 126 -5.43 12.23 2.74
N GLY A 127 -4.57 13.11 3.25
CA GLY A 127 -4.69 13.64 4.60
C GLY A 127 -3.36 14.08 5.20
N THR A 128 -3.28 14.03 6.54
CA THR A 128 -2.07 14.38 7.29
C THR A 128 -1.12 13.19 7.33
N ALA A 129 0.00 13.29 6.62
CA ALA A 129 1.10 12.33 6.77
C ALA A 129 1.53 12.22 8.24
N THR A 130 1.70 10.99 8.72
CA THR A 130 2.10 10.75 10.11
C THR A 130 3.48 10.12 10.20
N PRO A 131 4.25 10.37 11.28
CA PRO A 131 5.50 9.65 11.51
C PRO A 131 5.31 8.12 11.61
N LEU A 132 4.11 7.65 12.00
CA LEU A 132 3.77 6.22 12.00
C LEU A 132 3.75 5.65 10.58
N GLU A 133 3.11 6.34 9.65
CA GLU A 133 3.04 5.97 8.23
C GLU A 133 4.44 5.95 7.61
N ALA A 134 5.23 7.01 7.82
CA ALA A 134 6.61 7.09 7.35
C ALA A 134 7.44 5.91 7.88
N THR A 135 7.34 5.62 9.17
CA THR A 135 8.04 4.51 9.82
C THR A 135 7.58 3.16 9.29
N TYR A 136 6.29 2.97 9.06
CA TYR A 136 5.74 1.77 8.42
C TYR A 136 6.31 1.56 7.02
N TRP A 137 6.35 2.61 6.20
CA TRP A 137 6.86 2.55 4.85
C TRP A 137 8.34 2.19 4.81
N VAL A 138 9.17 2.82 5.65
CA VAL A 138 10.60 2.47 5.73
C VAL A 138 10.81 1.04 6.21
N VAL A 139 10.12 0.60 7.26
CA VAL A 139 10.25 -0.78 7.77
C VAL A 139 9.82 -1.79 6.71
N LYS A 140 8.79 -1.47 5.93
CA LYS A 140 8.33 -2.30 4.81
C LYS A 140 9.36 -2.37 3.68
N ALA A 141 9.93 -1.25 3.28
CA ALA A 141 10.97 -1.18 2.26
C ALA A 141 12.25 -1.91 2.70
N PHE A 142 12.72 -1.69 3.93
CA PHE A 142 13.91 -2.34 4.47
C PHE A 142 13.76 -3.85 4.52
N LYS A 143 12.57 -4.34 4.90
CA LYS A 143 12.27 -5.77 4.83
C LYS A 143 12.34 -6.31 3.39
N ALA A 144 11.90 -5.52 2.39
CA ALA A 144 11.91 -5.94 0.98
C ALA A 144 13.34 -6.04 0.42
N ILE A 145 14.22 -5.10 0.74
CA ILE A 145 15.63 -5.11 0.30
C ILE A 145 16.54 -5.99 1.19
N GLY A 146 15.98 -6.70 2.17
CA GLY A 146 16.74 -7.56 3.08
C GLY A 146 17.58 -6.83 4.14
N TYR A 147 17.33 -5.54 4.38
CA TYR A 147 18.02 -4.79 5.42
C TYR A 147 17.43 -5.06 6.82
N GLY A 148 18.30 -5.34 7.78
CA GLY A 148 17.93 -5.59 9.18
C GLY A 148 18.30 -4.44 10.10
N PHE A 149 17.33 -3.92 10.85
CA PHE A 149 17.58 -2.97 11.94
C PHE A 149 18.38 -3.62 13.09
N SER A 150 19.25 -2.83 13.72
CA SER A 150 19.96 -3.20 14.95
C SER A 150 18.99 -3.47 16.11
N ALA A 151 19.48 -4.06 17.20
CA ALA A 151 18.65 -4.30 18.39
C ALA A 151 18.10 -3.00 18.99
N ASP A 152 18.91 -1.95 19.04
CA ASP A 152 18.55 -0.66 19.62
C ASP A 152 17.51 0.06 18.75
N GLU A 153 17.69 0.09 17.43
CA GLU A 153 16.71 0.67 16.49
C GLU A 153 15.37 -0.08 16.56
N ARG A 154 15.38 -1.42 16.59
CA ARG A 154 14.16 -2.21 16.76
C ARG A 154 13.45 -1.90 18.07
N GLY A 155 14.21 -1.63 19.14
CA GLY A 155 13.67 -1.23 20.44
C GLY A 155 13.04 0.15 20.42
N ALA A 156 13.72 1.13 19.82
CA ALA A 156 13.28 2.51 19.68
C ALA A 156 12.01 2.60 18.81
N ILE A 157 12.02 2.00 17.62
CA ILE A 157 10.88 1.98 16.70
C ILE A 157 9.67 1.29 17.34
N ARG A 158 9.88 0.18 18.06
CA ARG A 158 8.78 -0.47 18.81
C ARG A 158 8.18 0.49 19.84
N THR A 159 9.03 1.16 20.61
CA THR A 159 8.58 2.09 21.65
C THR A 159 7.75 3.21 21.05
N PHE A 160 8.21 3.78 19.93
CA PHE A 160 7.48 4.76 19.14
C PHE A 160 6.11 4.25 18.68
N VAL A 161 6.05 3.13 17.96
CA VAL A 161 4.79 2.58 17.42
C VAL A 161 3.78 2.27 18.53
N MET A 162 4.26 1.81 19.69
CA MET A 162 3.39 1.50 20.82
C MET A 162 2.73 2.73 21.47
N ARG A 163 3.23 3.95 21.22
CA ARG A 163 2.57 5.20 21.67
C ARG A 163 1.19 5.41 21.02
N PHE A 164 0.96 4.83 19.84
CA PHE A 164 -0.31 4.92 19.13
C PHE A 164 -1.33 3.88 19.59
N ARG A 165 -0.95 2.94 20.46
CA ARG A 165 -1.88 1.89 20.90
C ARG A 165 -3.05 2.50 21.67
N ASN A 166 -4.26 2.23 21.20
CA ASN A 166 -5.48 2.76 21.80
C ASN A 166 -6.55 1.65 21.85
N GLY A 167 -6.69 1.04 23.04
CA GLY A 167 -7.58 -0.09 23.26
C GLY A 167 -7.28 -1.27 22.32
N ASN A 168 -8.24 -1.54 21.43
CA ASN A 168 -8.23 -2.67 20.51
C ASN A 168 -7.50 -2.39 19.19
N GLY A 169 -6.96 -1.21 18.96
CA GLY A 169 -6.23 -0.86 17.73
C GLY A 169 -5.16 0.19 17.96
N TYR A 170 -4.81 0.93 16.90
CA TYR A 170 -3.83 2.01 16.95
C TYR A 170 -4.36 3.27 16.26
N GLY A 171 -4.06 4.44 16.83
CA GLY A 171 -4.32 5.74 16.24
C GLY A 171 -4.16 6.90 17.23
N VAL A 172 -4.22 8.15 16.74
CA VAL A 172 -3.89 9.35 17.54
C VAL A 172 -4.96 9.68 18.58
N LYS A 173 -6.20 9.91 18.14
CA LYS A 173 -7.34 10.21 19.04
C LYS A 173 -8.16 8.95 19.39
N GLY A 174 -8.11 7.96 18.51
CA GLY A 174 -8.82 6.69 18.59
C GLY A 174 -8.24 5.74 17.56
N PRO A 175 -8.53 4.43 17.66
CA PRO A 175 -8.01 3.46 16.72
C PRO A 175 -8.60 3.67 15.33
N THR A 176 -7.77 3.57 14.30
CA THR A 176 -8.19 3.63 12.91
C THR A 176 -7.72 2.40 12.14
N THR A 177 -8.43 2.01 11.09
CA THR A 177 -8.11 0.82 10.29
C THR A 177 -6.72 0.93 9.68
N THR A 178 -6.39 2.08 9.10
CA THR A 178 -5.09 2.35 8.47
C THR A 178 -3.95 2.28 9.49
N MET A 179 -4.03 3.05 10.58
CA MET A 179 -2.95 3.10 11.58
C MET A 179 -2.81 1.79 12.35
N THR A 180 -3.91 1.04 12.54
CA THR A 180 -3.88 -0.30 13.14
C THR A 180 -3.11 -1.28 12.27
N TYR A 181 -3.35 -1.29 10.95
CA TYR A 181 -2.58 -2.13 10.04
C TYR A 181 -1.10 -1.73 10.02
N GLN A 182 -0.79 -0.44 9.87
CA GLN A 182 0.58 0.06 9.83
C GLN A 182 1.35 -0.34 11.09
N ALA A 183 0.78 -0.15 12.28
CA ALA A 183 1.40 -0.52 13.53
C ALA A 183 1.63 -2.04 13.67
N ILE A 184 0.63 -2.86 13.34
CA ILE A 184 0.75 -4.33 13.45
C ILE A 184 1.77 -4.87 12.44
N TYR A 185 1.76 -4.35 11.21
CA TYR A 185 2.75 -4.70 10.20
C TYR A 185 4.16 -4.36 10.69
N THR A 186 4.39 -3.12 11.12
CA THR A 186 5.70 -2.66 11.60
C THR A 186 6.20 -3.53 12.75
N LEU A 187 5.38 -3.77 13.77
CA LEU A 187 5.77 -4.59 14.92
C LEU A 187 6.14 -6.02 14.48
N ARG A 188 5.37 -6.63 13.57
CA ARG A 188 5.67 -7.96 13.05
C ARG A 188 6.92 -8.01 12.18
N ALA A 189 7.13 -7.01 11.33
CA ALA A 189 8.32 -6.90 10.49
C ALA A 189 9.59 -6.76 11.32
N LEU A 190 9.52 -6.10 12.49
CA LEU A 190 10.62 -6.00 13.45
C LEU A 190 10.81 -7.27 14.32
N GLY A 191 9.99 -8.31 14.12
CA GLY A 191 10.07 -9.59 14.83
C GLY A 191 9.21 -9.69 16.09
N TYR A 192 8.39 -8.69 16.41
CA TYR A 192 7.49 -8.73 17.55
C TYR A 192 6.16 -9.41 17.20
N ARG A 193 5.45 -9.90 18.22
CA ARG A 193 4.14 -10.56 18.08
C ARG A 193 3.07 -9.75 18.82
N PRO A 194 2.54 -8.67 18.24
CA PRO A 194 1.43 -7.94 18.85
C PRO A 194 0.18 -8.84 18.93
N PRO A 195 -0.70 -8.63 19.93
CA PRO A 195 -1.98 -9.34 19.98
C PRO A 195 -2.83 -9.02 18.76
N LYS A 196 -3.75 -9.93 18.42
CA LYS A 196 -4.73 -9.66 17.36
C LYS A 196 -5.61 -8.47 17.76
N SER A 197 -5.84 -7.59 16.82
CA SER A 197 -6.77 -6.47 16.90
C SER A 197 -8.13 -6.90 16.33
N PRO A 198 -9.23 -6.84 17.11
CA PRO A 198 -10.57 -7.04 16.59
C PRO A 198 -11.06 -5.82 15.79
N HIS A 199 -10.28 -4.73 15.71
CA HIS A 199 -10.66 -3.48 15.05
C HIS A 199 -11.09 -3.69 13.60
N PHE A 200 -10.35 -4.51 12.84
CA PHE A 200 -10.69 -4.79 11.43
C PHE A 200 -12.08 -5.41 11.28
N ARG A 201 -12.43 -6.39 12.12
CA ARG A 201 -13.77 -7.00 12.12
C ARG A 201 -14.85 -6.01 12.53
N ASN A 202 -14.55 -5.14 13.50
CA ASN A 202 -15.50 -4.12 13.96
C ASN A 202 -15.77 -3.04 12.90
N CYS A 203 -14.88 -2.88 11.92
CA CYS A 203 -15.04 -1.98 10.78
C CYS A 203 -15.62 -2.67 9.54
N GLU A 204 -15.91 -3.98 9.60
CA GLU A 204 -16.42 -4.73 8.46
C GLU A 204 -17.89 -4.38 8.19
N LEU A 205 -18.19 -4.00 6.95
CA LEU A 205 -19.55 -3.70 6.53
C LEU A 205 -20.09 -4.81 5.62
N CYS A 206 -21.08 -5.53 6.12
CA CYS A 206 -21.88 -6.47 5.36
C CYS A 206 -23.24 -5.85 4.96
N GLY A 207 -24.16 -6.65 4.40
CA GLY A 207 -25.46 -6.17 3.95
C GLY A 207 -25.37 -5.38 2.63
N ASP A 208 -25.99 -4.21 2.57
CA ASP A 208 -26.12 -3.40 1.34
C ASP A 208 -24.88 -2.58 0.97
N TRP A 209 -23.77 -2.74 1.70
CA TRP A 209 -22.53 -1.98 1.43
C TRP A 209 -21.43 -2.90 0.92
N GLY A 210 -20.83 -3.72 1.78
CA GLY A 210 -19.50 -4.27 1.52
C GLY A 210 -18.41 -3.28 1.92
N GLY A 211 -17.15 -3.66 1.67
CA GLY A 211 -16.00 -2.90 2.14
C GLY A 211 -15.84 -2.83 3.66
N PHE A 212 -14.95 -1.94 4.09
CA PHE A 212 -14.65 -1.63 5.49
C PHE A 212 -14.56 -0.11 5.68
N THR A 213 -14.66 0.31 6.93
CA THR A 213 -14.54 1.71 7.34
C THR A 213 -13.26 1.99 8.13
N GLU A 214 -12.92 3.27 8.26
CA GLU A 214 -11.73 3.69 9.01
C GLU A 214 -11.93 3.55 10.53
N VAL A 215 -13.16 3.72 10.99
CA VAL A 215 -13.57 3.55 12.40
C VAL A 215 -14.88 2.73 12.46
N PRO A 216 -15.14 1.98 13.55
CA PRO A 216 -16.35 1.19 13.68
C PRO A 216 -17.62 2.03 13.59
N TYR A 217 -18.68 1.45 13.02
CA TYR A 217 -20.02 2.06 12.93
C TYR A 217 -20.10 3.37 12.13
N SER A 218 -19.07 3.73 11.35
CA SER A 218 -19.15 4.84 10.41
C SER A 218 -19.64 4.38 9.03
N LEU A 219 -19.97 5.34 8.18
CA LEU A 219 -20.34 5.16 6.77
C LEU A 219 -19.86 6.40 5.99
N PRO A 220 -19.67 6.30 4.65
CA PRO A 220 -19.69 5.07 3.84
C PRO A 220 -18.36 4.29 3.91
N PRO A 221 -18.29 3.05 3.40
CA PRO A 221 -17.01 2.36 3.17
C PRO A 221 -16.19 3.07 2.09
N TYR A 222 -14.86 2.98 2.23
CA TYR A 222 -13.91 3.47 1.25
C TYR A 222 -12.92 2.37 0.86
N LEU A 223 -12.27 2.52 -0.30
CA LEU A 223 -11.31 1.54 -0.80
C LEU A 223 -10.08 1.40 0.11
N GLU A 224 -9.61 2.51 0.69
CA GLU A 224 -8.40 2.56 1.50
C GLU A 224 -8.56 1.76 2.81
N PRO A 225 -9.60 1.99 3.65
CA PRO A 225 -9.84 1.14 4.81
C PRO A 225 -10.17 -0.31 4.42
N THR A 226 -10.83 -0.53 3.28
CA THR A 226 -11.09 -1.90 2.77
C THR A 226 -9.80 -2.64 2.48
N PHE A 227 -8.83 -1.98 1.83
CA PHE A 227 -7.52 -2.54 1.57
C PHE A 227 -6.75 -2.84 2.87
N TYR A 228 -6.68 -1.87 3.79
CA TYR A 228 -5.94 -2.07 5.03
C TYR A 228 -6.58 -3.10 5.96
N ALA A 229 -7.91 -3.18 6.00
CA ALA A 229 -8.59 -4.23 6.74
C ALA A 229 -8.36 -5.60 6.11
N ALA A 230 -8.42 -5.74 4.78
CA ALA A 230 -8.10 -7.00 4.10
C ALA A 230 -6.67 -7.46 4.42
N ARG A 231 -5.69 -6.55 4.37
CA ARG A 231 -4.29 -6.86 4.72
C ARG A 231 -4.11 -7.10 6.21
N GLY A 232 -4.85 -6.40 7.07
CA GLY A 232 -4.89 -6.62 8.51
C GLY A 232 -5.41 -8.02 8.88
N LEU A 233 -6.55 -8.42 8.30
CA LEU A 233 -7.12 -9.75 8.47
C LEU A 233 -6.16 -10.83 7.98
N GLU A 234 -5.60 -10.67 6.78
CA GLU A 234 -4.59 -11.58 6.22
C GLU A 234 -3.39 -11.73 7.16
N LEU A 235 -2.81 -10.60 7.61
CA LEU A 235 -1.67 -10.56 8.51
C LEU A 235 -1.98 -11.27 9.84
N GLN A 236 -3.22 -11.21 10.32
CA GLN A 236 -3.65 -11.87 11.56
C GLN A 236 -4.08 -13.33 11.37
N GLY A 237 -4.09 -13.84 10.13
CA GLY A 237 -4.63 -15.17 9.81
C GLY A 237 -6.12 -15.25 10.12
N GLU A 238 -6.86 -14.20 9.79
CA GLU A 238 -8.30 -14.08 9.96
C GLU A 238 -9.01 -13.97 8.63
N THR A 239 -10.29 -14.31 8.65
CA THR A 239 -11.15 -14.36 7.48
C THR A 239 -12.20 -13.25 7.53
N PRO A 240 -12.56 -12.65 6.38
CA PRO A 240 -13.69 -11.74 6.29
C PRO A 240 -14.99 -12.52 6.50
N VAL A 241 -15.99 -11.87 7.10
CA VAL A 241 -17.34 -12.42 7.31
C VAL A 241 -18.12 -12.48 5.99
N CYS A 242 -18.00 -11.47 5.12
CA CYS A 242 -18.81 -11.39 3.89
C CYS A 242 -17.99 -11.15 2.61
N PRO A 243 -17.08 -12.06 2.22
CA PRO A 243 -16.18 -11.90 1.08
C PRO A 243 -16.88 -11.60 -0.25
N ARG A 244 -18.03 -12.25 -0.52
CA ARG A 244 -18.85 -11.98 -1.71
C ARG A 244 -19.33 -10.53 -1.79
N ARG A 245 -19.66 -9.93 -0.64
CA ARG A 245 -20.13 -8.54 -0.59
C ARG A 245 -18.98 -7.55 -0.75
N HIS A 246 -17.81 -7.83 -0.18
CA HIS A 246 -16.63 -6.99 -0.44
C HIS A 246 -16.20 -7.05 -1.91
N ILE A 247 -16.26 -8.23 -2.55
CA ILE A 247 -16.03 -8.35 -3.99
C ILE A 247 -17.04 -7.52 -4.76
N TRP A 248 -18.33 -7.61 -4.44
CA TRP A 248 -19.35 -6.75 -5.06
C TRP A 248 -18.98 -5.27 -4.95
N PHE A 249 -18.60 -4.80 -3.76
CA PHE A 249 -18.18 -3.42 -3.52
C PHE A 249 -17.02 -3.00 -4.42
N ILE A 250 -15.93 -3.79 -4.44
CA ILE A 250 -14.76 -3.49 -5.28
C ILE A 250 -15.12 -3.42 -6.77
N ARG A 251 -16.01 -4.30 -7.24
CA ARG A 251 -16.45 -4.29 -8.65
C ARG A 251 -17.15 -2.99 -9.03
N GLN A 252 -17.89 -2.37 -8.11
CA GLN A 252 -18.56 -1.08 -8.36
C GLN A 252 -17.58 0.11 -8.44
N LEU A 253 -16.32 -0.10 -8.04
CA LEU A 253 -15.28 0.92 -8.03
C LEU A 253 -14.46 0.95 -9.33
N GLN A 254 -14.64 0.00 -10.25
CA GLN A 254 -13.95 0.06 -11.54
C GLN A 254 -14.61 1.11 -12.44
N ASN A 255 -13.82 2.06 -12.92
CA ASN A 255 -14.28 3.06 -13.88
C ASN A 255 -14.27 2.51 -15.31
N PRO A 256 -15.00 3.14 -16.26
CA PRO A 256 -15.01 2.72 -17.66
C PRO A 256 -13.63 2.69 -18.33
N ASN A 257 -12.70 3.53 -17.88
CA ASN A 257 -11.32 3.55 -18.38
C ASN A 257 -10.45 2.38 -17.88
N GLY A 258 -10.94 1.56 -16.94
CA GLY A 258 -10.28 0.35 -16.44
C GLY A 258 -9.65 0.44 -15.06
N GLY A 259 -9.23 1.64 -14.63
CA GLY A 259 -8.71 1.86 -13.28
C GLY A 259 -9.83 2.03 -12.24
N PHE A 260 -9.44 2.16 -10.97
CA PHE A 260 -10.38 2.17 -9.85
C PHE A 260 -10.45 3.50 -9.11
N ARG A 261 -11.66 3.88 -8.69
CA ARG A 261 -11.93 5.01 -7.79
C ARG A 261 -12.02 4.56 -6.33
N ARG A 262 -12.00 5.54 -5.41
CA ARG A 262 -12.01 5.29 -3.97
C ARG A 262 -13.38 5.01 -3.34
N SER A 263 -14.46 5.55 -3.92
CA SER A 263 -15.83 5.42 -3.38
C SER A 263 -16.88 5.23 -4.48
N LEU A 264 -18.10 4.87 -4.09
CA LEU A 264 -19.22 4.63 -5.01
C LEU A 264 -19.76 5.93 -5.62
N GLU A 265 -19.67 7.02 -4.87
CA GLU A 265 -20.26 8.31 -5.21
C GLU A 265 -19.38 9.08 -6.20
N LEU A 266 -18.08 9.17 -5.95
CA LEU A 266 -17.16 10.04 -6.70
C LEU A 266 -15.73 9.47 -6.72
N GLY A 267 -14.96 9.84 -7.74
CA GLY A 267 -13.52 9.63 -7.78
C GLY A 267 -13.00 9.27 -9.17
N ILE A 268 -11.73 9.60 -9.38
CA ILE A 268 -10.99 9.27 -10.60
C ILE A 268 -10.18 7.99 -10.41
N SER A 269 -9.79 7.39 -11.53
CA SER A 269 -8.86 6.25 -11.55
C SER A 269 -7.43 6.71 -11.27
N ASN A 270 -6.75 6.06 -10.33
CA ASN A 270 -5.30 6.18 -10.14
C ASN A 270 -4.67 4.80 -9.88
N PHE A 271 -3.34 4.71 -9.94
CA PHE A 271 -2.63 3.44 -9.78
C PHE A 271 -2.74 2.88 -8.37
N GLN A 272 -2.67 3.72 -7.34
CA GLN A 272 -2.82 3.32 -5.94
C GLN A 272 -4.16 2.61 -5.68
N ASN A 273 -5.27 3.22 -6.08
CA ASN A 273 -6.61 2.64 -5.94
C ASN A 273 -6.76 1.40 -6.81
N THR A 274 -6.20 1.41 -8.02
CA THR A 274 -6.23 0.24 -8.91
C THR A 274 -5.53 -0.95 -8.25
N TYR A 275 -4.31 -0.78 -7.74
CA TYR A 275 -3.62 -1.82 -6.98
C TYR A 275 -4.43 -2.27 -5.76
N ARG A 276 -4.93 -1.33 -4.94
CA ARG A 276 -5.69 -1.63 -3.71
C ARG A 276 -6.92 -2.49 -4.01
N ALA A 277 -7.66 -2.16 -5.06
CA ALA A 277 -8.82 -2.93 -5.50
C ALA A 277 -8.44 -4.36 -5.89
N LEU A 278 -7.41 -4.52 -6.74
CA LEU A 278 -6.94 -5.84 -7.16
C LEU A 278 -6.41 -6.68 -5.99
N ALA A 279 -5.69 -6.04 -5.07
CA ALA A 279 -5.18 -6.61 -3.84
C ALA A 279 -6.30 -7.12 -2.92
N VAL A 280 -7.42 -6.39 -2.82
CA VAL A 280 -8.60 -6.85 -2.08
C VAL A 280 -9.26 -8.02 -2.82
N LEU A 281 -9.45 -7.96 -4.14
CA LEU A 281 -10.03 -9.06 -4.90
C LEU A 281 -9.22 -10.36 -4.76
N ASP A 282 -7.89 -10.26 -4.84
CA ASP A 282 -7.00 -11.41 -4.70
C ASP A 282 -7.07 -12.07 -3.32
N PHE A 283 -7.29 -11.28 -2.27
CA PHE A 283 -7.50 -11.81 -0.92
C PHE A 283 -8.90 -12.41 -0.77
N MET A 284 -9.94 -11.67 -1.16
CA MET A 284 -11.34 -12.05 -0.94
C MET A 284 -11.73 -13.31 -1.73
N LYS A 285 -11.19 -13.50 -2.94
CA LYS A 285 -11.51 -14.67 -3.78
C LYS A 285 -11.11 -16.00 -3.15
N ARG A 286 -10.20 -16.01 -2.18
CA ARG A 286 -9.74 -17.21 -1.46
C ARG A 286 -10.82 -17.84 -0.59
N TYR A 287 -11.95 -17.15 -0.41
CA TYR A 287 -13.05 -17.53 0.46
C TYR A 287 -14.38 -17.71 -0.30
N LEU A 288 -14.33 -17.95 -1.62
CA LEU A 288 -15.51 -18.08 -2.48
C LEU A 288 -15.92 -19.51 -2.81
#